data_AF-A0A8R1ETH9-F1
#
_entry.id   AF-A0A8R1ETH9-F1
#
_cell.length_a   1.000
_cell.length_b   1.000
_cell.length_c   1.000
_cell.angle_alpha   90.00
_cell.angle_beta   90.00
_cell.angle_gamma   90.00
#
_symmetry.space_group_name_H-M   'P 1'
#
loop_
_entity.id
_entity.type
_entity.pdbx_description
1 polymer ?
#
loop_
_entity_poly.entity_id
_entity_poly.type
_entity_poly.pdbx_seq_one_letter_code
_entity_poly.pdbx_strand_id
1 'polypeptide(L)'
;MQIFDIFQPEERLNALRRAKDAAKSMGDKAIEEILNDVSSFAPLQIERGQADWSVRDTVIEMANDPVKVQQLKSQAKLTDKQVFLWTIEGLAKKGKMEQLFDLAQKKSPVGYAPFVKACVRYKRNDEIKKYFAKVNGYPDLVAAHLAMKNYVEAAKLAYDRRDRDVLHAVHLKSHGDLSQYERVGQLWRSLASQ
;
A
#
# COMPACT_ATOMS: atom_id res chain seq x y z
N MET A 1 8.22 32.15 23.41
CA MET A 1 8.18 30.73 23.00
C MET A 1 6.72 30.30 23.01
N GLN A 2 6.02 30.40 21.88
CA GLN A 2 4.62 29.99 21.76
C GLN A 2 4.29 29.72 20.28
N ILE A 3 3.23 28.92 20.11
CA ILE A 3 2.60 28.46 18.86
C ILE A 3 3.22 27.18 18.29
N PHE A 4 2.99 26.05 18.98
CA PHE A 4 2.55 24.88 18.23
C PHE A 4 1.09 25.14 17.91
N ASP A 5 0.78 25.30 16.63
CA ASP A 5 -0.57 25.39 16.11
C ASP A 5 -1.26 24.04 16.39
N ILE A 6 -1.99 23.97 17.50
CA ILE A 6 -2.71 22.75 17.89
C ILE A 6 -3.85 22.62 16.89
N PHE A 7 -3.76 21.65 16.00
CA PHE A 7 -4.84 21.25 15.12
C PHE A 7 -6.15 21.17 15.92
N GLN A 8 -7.08 22.09 15.67
CA GLN A 8 -8.37 22.11 16.36
C GLN A 8 -9.37 21.23 15.60
N PRO A 9 -9.84 20.11 16.19
CA PRO A 9 -10.72 19.17 15.50
C PRO A 9 -12.02 19.81 14.99
N GLU A 10 -12.56 20.78 15.72
CA GLU A 10 -13.77 21.52 15.32
C GLU A 10 -13.53 22.41 14.10
N GLU A 11 -12.37 23.08 14.03
CA GLU A 11 -11.99 23.88 12.87
C GLU A 11 -11.87 23.02 11.61
N ARG A 12 -11.36 21.79 11.75
CA ARG A 12 -11.30 20.82 10.64
C ARG A 12 -12.69 20.46 10.12
N LEU A 13 -13.63 20.14 11.01
CA LEU A 13 -15.01 19.81 10.61
C LEU A 13 -15.68 21.01 9.92
N ASN A 14 -15.47 22.21 10.45
CA ASN A 14 -15.97 23.45 9.86
C ASN A 14 -15.33 23.75 8.49
N ALA A 15 -14.03 23.48 8.33
CA ALA A 15 -13.34 23.61 7.05
C ALA A 15 -13.87 22.63 6.01
N LEU A 16 -14.07 21.36 6.38
CA LEU A 16 -14.65 20.33 5.50
C LEU A 16 -16.06 20.70 5.04
N ARG A 17 -16.89 21.21 5.95
CA ARG A 17 -18.24 21.70 5.61
C ARG A 17 -18.17 22.82 4.58
N ARG A 18 -17.33 23.85 4.82
CA ARG A 18 -17.15 24.97 3.89
C ARG A 18 -16.63 24.52 2.52
N ALA A 19 -15.65 23.63 2.51
CA ALA A 19 -15.10 23.07 1.27
C ALA A 19 -16.18 22.32 0.47
N LYS A 20 -17.03 21.54 1.15
CA LYS A 20 -18.14 20.82 0.53
C LYS A 20 -19.18 21.76 -0.07
N ASP A 21 -19.56 22.81 0.66
CA ASP A 21 -20.50 23.83 0.19
C ASP A 21 -19.94 24.55 -1.07
N ALA A 22 -18.64 24.85 -1.08
CA ALA A 22 -17.96 25.44 -2.22
C ALA A 22 -17.92 24.49 -3.43
N ALA A 23 -17.56 23.21 -3.24
CA ALA A 23 -17.52 22.21 -4.31
C ALA A 23 -18.89 22.03 -4.98
N LYS A 24 -19.95 21.96 -4.17
CA LYS A 24 -21.34 21.90 -4.66
C LYS A 24 -21.69 23.14 -5.48
N SER A 25 -21.29 24.33 -5.02
CA SER A 25 -21.54 25.59 -5.72
C SER A 25 -20.81 25.68 -7.06
N MET A 26 -19.64 25.07 -7.16
CA MET A 26 -18.86 24.97 -8.40
C MET A 26 -19.37 23.90 -9.37
N GLY A 27 -20.26 23.01 -8.93
CA GLY A 27 -20.73 21.87 -9.73
C GLY A 27 -19.67 20.79 -9.97
N ASP A 28 -18.58 20.80 -9.20
CA ASP A 28 -17.50 19.80 -9.32
C ASP A 28 -17.89 18.52 -8.56
N LYS A 29 -18.51 17.60 -9.29
CA LYS A 29 -18.99 16.33 -8.73
C LYS A 29 -17.88 15.43 -8.20
N ALA A 30 -16.68 15.49 -8.79
CA ALA A 30 -15.56 14.67 -8.36
C ALA A 30 -15.03 15.15 -6.99
N ILE A 31 -14.86 16.47 -6.84
CA ILE A 31 -14.45 17.07 -5.56
C ILE A 31 -15.56 16.90 -4.51
N GLU A 32 -16.83 17.02 -4.90
CA GLU A 32 -17.96 16.80 -4.00
C GLU A 32 -17.97 15.37 -3.42
N GLU A 33 -17.75 14.34 -4.24
CA GLU A 33 -17.68 12.95 -3.79
C GLU A 33 -16.52 12.73 -2.79
N ILE A 34 -15.33 13.25 -3.11
CA ILE A 34 -14.16 13.17 -2.22
C ILE A 34 -14.46 13.84 -0.87
N LEU A 35 -15.03 15.05 -0.89
CA LEU A 35 -15.35 15.79 0.33
C LEU A 35 -16.45 15.13 1.15
N ASN A 36 -17.42 14.47 0.51
CA ASN A 36 -18.42 13.67 1.19
C ASN A 36 -17.79 12.50 1.96
N ASP A 37 -16.87 11.78 1.34
CA ASP A 37 -16.20 10.62 1.96
C ASP A 37 -15.26 11.04 3.09
N VAL A 38 -14.55 12.16 2.94
CA VAL A 38 -13.71 12.70 4.01
C VAL A 38 -14.58 13.20 5.19
N SER A 39 -15.71 13.84 4.89
CA SER A 39 -16.62 14.36 5.92
C SER A 39 -17.34 13.25 6.68
N SER A 40 -17.68 12.12 6.05
CA SER A 40 -18.29 10.97 6.74
C SER A 40 -17.31 10.28 7.68
N PHE A 41 -16.02 10.31 7.35
CA PHE A 41 -14.97 9.67 8.14
C PHE A 41 -14.47 10.54 9.31
N ALA A 42 -14.38 11.85 9.11
CA ALA A 42 -13.72 12.79 10.02
C ALA A 42 -14.22 12.77 11.48
N PRO A 43 -15.54 12.71 11.78
CA PRO A 43 -16.03 12.75 13.17
C PRO A 43 -15.48 11.60 14.03
N LEU A 44 -15.56 10.36 13.53
CA LEU A 44 -15.08 9.19 14.26
C LEU A 44 -13.55 9.18 14.39
N GLN A 45 -12.81 9.80 13.46
CA GLN A 45 -11.37 9.99 13.64
C GLN A 45 -11.07 10.89 14.83
N ILE A 46 -11.82 12.00 14.95
CA ILE A 46 -11.66 12.97 16.03
C ILE A 46 -11.97 12.33 17.39
N GLU A 47 -13.06 11.58 17.49
CA GLU A 47 -13.42 10.84 18.72
C GLU A 47 -12.32 9.85 19.15
N ARG A 48 -11.56 9.30 18.20
CA ARG A 48 -10.43 8.39 18.47
C ARG A 48 -9.11 9.10 18.76
N GLY A 49 -9.08 10.44 18.75
CA GLY A 49 -7.82 11.20 18.84
C GLY A 49 -6.91 11.01 17.62
N GLN A 50 -7.47 10.65 16.47
CA GLN A 50 -6.78 10.31 15.22
C GLN A 50 -7.03 11.36 14.14
N ALA A 51 -7.18 12.62 14.53
CA ALA A 51 -7.64 13.68 13.65
C ALA A 51 -6.69 13.93 12.46
N ASP A 52 -5.40 13.62 12.65
CA ASP A 52 -4.33 13.78 11.67
C ASP A 52 -4.08 12.52 10.82
N TRP A 53 -4.80 11.42 11.10
CA TRP A 53 -4.55 10.15 10.42
C TRP A 53 -5.23 10.11 9.06
N SER A 54 -4.62 9.42 8.10
CA SER A 54 -5.33 9.05 6.88
C SER A 54 -6.28 7.87 7.12
N VAL A 55 -7.27 7.68 6.24
CA VAL A 55 -8.12 6.46 6.25
C VAL A 55 -7.27 5.19 6.25
N ARG A 56 -6.20 5.19 5.44
CA ARG A 56 -5.27 4.07 5.35
C ARG A 56 -4.58 3.80 6.68
N ASP A 57 -4.06 4.83 7.35
CA ASP A 57 -3.37 4.67 8.64
C ASP A 57 -4.32 4.11 9.70
N THR A 58 -5.57 4.59 9.72
CA THR A 58 -6.61 4.04 10.59
C THR A 58 -6.91 2.57 10.27
N VAL A 59 -7.02 2.17 9.00
CA VAL A 59 -7.26 0.74 8.65
C VAL A 59 -6.06 -0.13 9.02
N ILE A 60 -4.83 0.32 8.75
CA ILE A 60 -3.59 -0.38 9.15
C ILE A 60 -3.56 -0.57 10.66
N GLU A 61 -3.92 0.45 11.42
CA GLU A 61 -3.97 0.35 12.87
C GLU A 61 -5.11 -0.54 13.36
N MET A 62 -6.22 -0.63 12.66
CA MET A 62 -7.34 -1.49 13.07
C MET A 62 -7.28 -2.90 12.48
N ALA A 63 -6.23 -3.23 11.72
CA ALA A 63 -6.13 -4.46 10.91
C ALA A 63 -6.36 -5.77 11.68
N ASN A 64 -6.07 -5.81 12.98
CA ASN A 64 -6.26 -6.98 13.82
C ASN A 64 -7.67 -7.11 14.43
N ASP A 65 -8.59 -6.23 14.03
CA ASP A 65 -10.00 -6.19 14.44
C ASP A 65 -10.88 -6.17 13.18
N PRO A 66 -11.28 -7.35 12.66
CA PRO A 66 -12.03 -7.45 11.42
C PRO A 66 -13.35 -6.69 11.42
N VAL A 67 -14.00 -6.58 12.59
CA VAL A 67 -15.28 -5.87 12.75
C VAL A 67 -15.06 -4.37 12.51
N LYS A 68 -14.05 -3.78 13.16
CA LYS A 68 -13.69 -2.37 12.90
C LYS A 68 -13.22 -2.13 11.48
N VAL A 69 -12.44 -3.04 10.89
CA VAL A 69 -12.02 -2.90 9.49
C VAL A 69 -13.23 -2.86 8.54
N GLN A 70 -14.25 -3.69 8.76
CA GLN A 70 -15.49 -3.65 7.96
C GLN A 70 -16.29 -2.37 8.18
N GLN A 71 -16.36 -1.85 9.41
CA GLN A 71 -16.99 -0.55 9.67
C GLN A 71 -16.28 0.58 8.91
N LEU A 72 -14.94 0.59 8.94
CA LEU A 72 -14.14 1.59 8.21
C LEU A 72 -14.28 1.45 6.69
N LYS A 73 -14.39 0.23 6.17
CA LYS A 73 -14.67 -0.03 4.76
C LYS A 73 -15.95 0.67 4.32
N SER A 74 -17.03 0.50 5.07
CA SER A 74 -18.33 1.11 4.75
C SER A 74 -18.31 2.63 4.89
N GLN A 75 -17.69 3.15 5.97
CA GLN A 75 -17.65 4.59 6.26
C GLN A 75 -16.87 5.39 5.22
N ALA A 76 -15.76 4.84 4.73
CA ALA A 76 -14.87 5.49 3.76
C ALA A 76 -14.98 4.90 2.35
N LYS A 77 -16.06 4.15 2.06
CA LYS A 77 -16.37 3.53 0.77
C LYS A 77 -15.18 2.80 0.11
N LEU A 78 -14.43 2.07 0.93
CA LEU A 78 -13.21 1.41 0.47
C LEU A 78 -13.52 0.18 -0.38
N THR A 79 -12.71 -0.02 -1.42
CA THR A 79 -12.74 -1.27 -2.20
C THR A 79 -12.20 -2.44 -1.38
N ASP A 80 -12.65 -3.66 -1.69
CA ASP A 80 -12.10 -4.88 -1.09
C ASP A 80 -10.58 -5.00 -1.28
N LYS A 81 -10.08 -4.57 -2.44
CA LYS A 81 -8.64 -4.56 -2.74
C LYS A 81 -7.86 -3.65 -1.79
N GLN A 82 -8.34 -2.43 -1.54
CA GLN A 82 -7.69 -1.49 -0.61
C GLN A 82 -7.66 -2.07 0.81
N VAL A 83 -8.81 -2.53 1.30
CA VAL A 83 -8.92 -3.14 2.62
C VAL A 83 -7.98 -4.32 2.76
N PHE A 84 -7.96 -5.22 1.78
CA PHE A 84 -7.10 -6.41 1.82
C PHE A 84 -5.61 -6.03 1.90
N LEU A 85 -5.14 -5.09 1.05
CA LEU A 85 -3.75 -4.63 1.06
C LEU A 85 -3.36 -3.98 2.40
N TRP A 86 -4.24 -3.15 2.96
CA TRP A 86 -3.94 -2.44 4.21
C TRP A 86 -4.04 -3.36 5.43
N THR A 87 -4.92 -4.37 5.40
CA THR A 87 -4.97 -5.41 6.43
C THR A 87 -3.69 -6.24 6.44
N ILE A 88 -3.16 -6.67 5.28
CA ILE A 88 -1.86 -7.36 5.19
C ILE A 88 -0.77 -6.51 5.86
N GLU A 89 -0.70 -5.22 5.49
CA GLU A 89 0.29 -4.29 6.01
C GLU A 89 0.17 -4.11 7.53
N GLY A 90 -1.04 -3.91 8.04
CA GLY A 90 -1.32 -3.73 9.46
C GLY A 90 -1.05 -4.98 10.29
N LEU A 91 -1.43 -6.16 9.82
CA LEU A 91 -1.14 -7.42 10.51
C LEU A 91 0.38 -7.66 10.61
N ALA A 92 1.12 -7.38 9.53
CA ALA A 92 2.58 -7.45 9.53
C ALA A 92 3.21 -6.43 10.50
N LYS A 93 2.76 -5.17 10.46
CA LYS A 93 3.18 -4.09 11.38
C LYS A 93 3.00 -4.54 12.84
N LYS A 94 1.82 -5.07 13.17
CA LYS A 94 1.44 -5.48 14.53
C LYS A 94 2.00 -6.83 14.98
N GLY A 95 2.68 -7.57 14.12
CA GLY A 95 3.20 -8.89 14.47
C GLY A 95 2.11 -9.96 14.63
N LYS A 96 0.91 -9.75 14.07
CA LYS A 96 -0.20 -10.71 14.10
C LYS A 96 -0.04 -11.76 13.00
N MET A 97 0.99 -12.61 13.12
CA MET A 97 1.42 -13.51 12.04
C MET A 97 0.42 -14.64 11.79
N GLU A 98 -0.26 -15.12 12.83
CA GLU A 98 -1.34 -16.12 12.70
C GLU A 98 -2.49 -15.59 11.83
N GLN A 99 -3.00 -14.40 12.13
CA GLN A 99 -4.05 -13.76 11.33
C GLN A 99 -3.58 -13.46 9.90
N LEU A 100 -2.30 -13.08 9.72
CA LEU A 100 -1.71 -12.87 8.40
C LEU A 100 -1.63 -14.18 7.61
N PHE A 101 -1.30 -15.28 8.29
CA PHE A 101 -1.27 -16.62 7.72
C PHE A 101 -2.67 -17.08 7.32
N ASP A 102 -3.67 -16.86 8.17
CA ASP A 102 -5.09 -17.17 7.88
C ASP A 102 -5.58 -16.42 6.64
N LEU A 103 -5.22 -15.14 6.51
CA LEU A 103 -5.53 -14.33 5.33
C LEU A 103 -4.88 -14.87 4.04
N ALA A 104 -3.77 -15.60 4.17
CA ALA A 104 -3.03 -16.22 3.08
C ALA A 104 -3.38 -17.71 2.85
N GLN A 105 -4.32 -18.30 3.60
CA GLN A 105 -4.68 -19.71 3.43
C GLN A 105 -5.35 -19.99 2.09
N LYS A 106 -6.22 -19.08 1.63
CA LYS A 106 -6.88 -19.14 0.34
C LYS A 106 -6.09 -18.36 -0.71
N LYS A 107 -6.38 -18.61 -1.99
CA LYS A 107 -5.82 -17.84 -3.11
C LYS A 107 -6.11 -16.35 -2.89
N SER A 108 -5.05 -15.56 -2.70
CA SER A 108 -5.20 -14.12 -2.46
C SER A 108 -5.70 -13.40 -3.72
N PRO A 109 -6.72 -12.52 -3.61
CA PRO A 109 -7.19 -11.70 -4.73
C PRO A 109 -6.18 -10.64 -5.19
N VAL A 110 -5.12 -10.40 -4.40
CA VAL A 110 -4.07 -9.40 -4.69
C VAL A 110 -2.71 -10.02 -4.95
N GLY A 111 -2.64 -11.35 -5.09
CA GLY A 111 -1.37 -12.08 -5.14
C GLY A 111 -0.68 -12.16 -3.79
N TYR A 112 0.54 -12.68 -3.77
CA TYR A 112 1.32 -12.89 -2.55
C TYR A 112 2.48 -11.90 -2.40
N ALA A 113 2.84 -11.14 -3.44
CA ALA A 113 3.84 -10.07 -3.32
C ALA A 113 3.50 -9.03 -2.23
N PRO A 114 2.23 -8.64 -1.99
CA PRO A 114 1.91 -7.73 -0.89
C PRO A 114 2.27 -8.29 0.49
N PHE A 115 2.12 -9.60 0.71
CA PHE A 115 2.52 -10.27 1.95
C PHE A 115 4.04 -10.22 2.12
N VAL A 116 4.79 -10.57 1.07
CA VAL A 116 6.27 -10.47 1.06
C VAL A 116 6.70 -9.05 1.37
N LYS A 117 6.11 -8.06 0.70
CA LYS A 117 6.42 -6.63 0.90
C LYS A 117 6.16 -6.17 2.33
N ALA A 118 5.04 -6.56 2.92
CA ALA A 118 4.71 -6.21 4.29
C ALA A 118 5.68 -6.86 5.28
N CYS A 119 6.02 -8.14 5.09
CA CYS A 119 6.98 -8.85 5.93
C CYS A 119 8.39 -8.23 5.84
N VAL A 120 8.88 -7.88 4.65
CA VAL A 120 10.16 -7.18 4.48
C VAL A 120 10.14 -5.83 5.20
N ARG A 121 9.09 -5.03 4.97
CA ARG A 121 8.98 -3.67 5.54
C ARG A 121 9.01 -3.67 7.07
N TYR A 122 8.33 -4.62 7.70
CA TYR A 122 8.22 -4.71 9.15
C TYR A 122 9.14 -5.78 9.76
N LYS A 123 10.21 -6.16 9.04
CA LYS A 123 11.28 -7.06 9.52
C LYS A 123 10.76 -8.41 10.04
N ARG A 124 9.71 -8.95 9.42
CA ARG A 124 9.16 -10.29 9.70
C ARG A 124 9.89 -11.34 8.86
N ASN A 125 11.20 -11.44 9.06
CA ASN A 125 12.09 -12.20 8.16
C ASN A 125 11.72 -13.69 8.05
N ASP A 126 11.28 -14.29 9.16
CA ASP A 126 10.90 -15.71 9.23
C ASP A 126 9.66 -16.04 8.39
N GLU A 127 8.84 -15.04 8.07
CA GLU A 127 7.62 -15.20 7.29
C GLU A 127 7.83 -15.01 5.78
N ILE A 128 8.88 -14.29 5.37
CA ILE A 128 9.11 -13.93 3.95
C ILE A 128 9.15 -15.19 3.08
N LYS A 129 9.89 -16.22 3.48
CA LYS A 129 10.01 -17.47 2.71
C LYS A 129 8.66 -18.17 2.51
N LYS A 130 7.78 -18.13 3.53
CA LYS A 130 6.47 -18.78 3.49
C LYS A 130 5.57 -18.13 2.43
N TYR A 131 5.53 -16.80 2.39
CA TYR A 131 4.71 -16.09 1.42
C TYR A 131 5.33 -16.06 0.04
N PHE A 132 6.66 -15.97 -0.07
CA PHE A 132 7.35 -16.03 -1.34
C PHE A 132 7.11 -17.35 -2.07
N ALA A 133 7.06 -18.48 -1.36
CA ALA A 133 6.74 -19.80 -1.93
C ALA A 133 5.32 -19.88 -2.54
N LYS A 134 4.42 -18.94 -2.19
CA LYS A 134 3.07 -18.85 -2.76
C LYS A 134 2.97 -17.85 -3.91
N VAL A 135 4.01 -17.07 -4.18
CA VAL A 135 4.03 -16.08 -5.26
C VAL A 135 4.03 -16.81 -6.60
N ASN A 136 3.08 -16.46 -7.46
CA ASN A 136 2.87 -17.14 -8.74
C ASN A 136 2.50 -16.14 -9.81
N GLY A 137 2.94 -16.41 -11.04
CA GLY A 137 2.71 -15.53 -12.17
C GLY A 137 3.71 -14.37 -12.19
N TYR A 138 4.02 -13.94 -13.41
CA TYR A 138 5.11 -13.00 -13.67
C TYR A 138 4.98 -11.64 -12.96
N PRO A 139 3.83 -10.95 -12.97
CA PRO A 139 3.72 -9.66 -12.30
C PRO A 139 3.95 -9.75 -10.78
N ASP A 140 3.45 -10.83 -10.16
CA ASP A 140 3.56 -11.05 -8.72
C ASP A 140 4.99 -11.45 -8.34
N LEU A 141 5.65 -12.31 -9.14
CA LEU A 141 7.06 -12.68 -8.95
C LEU A 141 7.99 -11.47 -9.02
N VAL A 142 7.85 -10.64 -10.07
CA VAL A 142 8.62 -9.40 -10.20
C VAL A 142 8.39 -8.48 -9.00
N ALA A 143 7.14 -8.28 -8.60
CA ALA A 143 6.80 -7.43 -7.45
C ALA A 143 7.40 -7.95 -6.13
N ALA A 144 7.40 -9.27 -5.92
CA ALA A 144 7.99 -9.88 -4.73
C ALA A 144 9.53 -9.75 -4.70
N HIS A 145 10.21 -9.98 -5.82
CA HIS A 145 11.66 -9.76 -5.92
C HIS A 145 12.05 -8.30 -5.70
N LEU A 146 11.29 -7.35 -6.29
CA LEU A 146 11.48 -5.93 -6.04
C LEU A 146 11.29 -5.57 -4.56
N ALA A 147 10.29 -6.14 -3.90
CA ALA A 147 10.05 -5.91 -2.48
C ALA A 147 11.22 -6.38 -1.60
N MET A 148 11.88 -7.48 -1.98
CA MET A 148 13.08 -8.00 -1.32
C MET A 148 14.38 -7.33 -1.78
N LYS A 149 14.33 -6.35 -2.69
CA LYS A 149 15.50 -5.73 -3.34
C LYS A 149 16.39 -6.71 -4.11
N ASN A 150 15.82 -7.82 -4.58
CA ASN A 150 16.48 -8.80 -5.45
C ASN A 150 16.35 -8.37 -6.92
N TYR A 151 16.96 -7.24 -7.28
CA TYR A 151 16.78 -6.60 -8.58
C TYR A 151 17.29 -7.46 -9.75
N VAL A 152 18.39 -8.18 -9.58
CA VAL A 152 18.93 -9.05 -10.64
C VAL A 152 17.94 -10.15 -11.01
N GLU A 153 17.30 -10.79 -10.03
CA GLU A 153 16.31 -11.84 -10.29
C GLU A 153 15.03 -11.27 -10.91
N ALA A 154 14.56 -10.10 -10.45
CA ALA A 154 13.45 -9.39 -11.09
C ALA A 154 13.76 -9.05 -12.56
N ALA A 155 14.99 -8.62 -12.85
CA ALA A 155 15.44 -8.28 -14.20
C ALA A 155 15.53 -9.51 -15.11
N LYS A 156 16.04 -10.65 -14.62
CA LYS A 156 16.06 -11.91 -15.38
C LYS A 156 14.65 -12.33 -15.81
N LEU A 157 13.68 -12.31 -14.88
CA LEU A 157 12.28 -12.61 -15.19
C LEU A 157 11.73 -11.74 -16.33
N ALA A 158 12.05 -10.44 -16.32
CA ALA A 158 11.61 -9.51 -17.35
C ALA A 158 12.35 -9.72 -18.68
N TYR A 159 13.65 -9.95 -18.62
CA TYR A 159 14.49 -10.25 -19.77
C TYR A 159 14.02 -11.51 -20.51
N ASP A 160 13.76 -12.60 -19.78
CA ASP A 160 13.30 -13.87 -20.35
C ASP A 160 11.95 -13.72 -21.08
N ARG A 161 11.12 -12.77 -20.66
CA ARG A 161 9.85 -12.44 -21.30
C ARG A 161 9.94 -11.34 -22.35
N ARG A 162 11.14 -10.78 -22.57
CA ARG A 162 11.37 -9.60 -23.42
C ARG A 162 10.53 -8.38 -23.01
N ASP A 163 10.18 -8.28 -21.74
CA ASP A 163 9.41 -7.15 -21.19
C ASP A 163 10.37 -5.97 -20.91
N ARG A 164 10.52 -5.11 -21.92
CA ARG A 164 11.43 -3.95 -21.86
C ARG A 164 11.02 -2.93 -20.81
N ASP A 165 9.72 -2.72 -20.61
CA ASP A 165 9.20 -1.71 -19.68
C ASP A 165 9.49 -2.11 -18.23
N VAL A 166 9.22 -3.38 -17.88
CA VAL A 166 9.55 -3.89 -16.55
C VAL A 166 11.06 -3.93 -16.35
N LEU A 167 11.84 -4.36 -17.34
CA LEU A 167 13.30 -4.41 -17.22
C LEU A 167 13.90 -3.02 -16.98
N HIS A 168 13.44 -2.01 -17.72
CA HIS A 168 13.85 -0.62 -17.52
C HIS A 168 13.42 -0.11 -16.13
N ALA A 169 12.19 -0.40 -15.68
CA ALA A 169 11.73 -0.01 -14.36
C ALA A 169 12.55 -0.68 -13.22
N VAL A 170 12.98 -1.94 -13.39
CA VAL A 170 13.87 -2.63 -12.45
C VAL A 170 15.26 -1.97 -12.43
N HIS A 171 15.80 -1.59 -13.60
CA HIS A 171 17.07 -0.87 -13.70
C HIS A 171 17.05 0.46 -12.96
N LEU A 172 15.99 1.26 -13.14
CA LEU A 172 15.84 2.53 -12.41
C LEU A 172 15.74 2.31 -10.90
N LYS A 173 15.11 1.22 -10.45
CA LYS A 173 14.98 0.91 -9.01
C LYS A 173 16.27 0.38 -8.38
N SER A 174 17.19 -0.19 -9.17
CA SER A 174 18.43 -0.76 -8.64
C SER A 174 19.55 0.26 -8.42
N HIS A 175 19.36 1.54 -8.79
CA HIS A 175 20.41 2.59 -8.70
C HIS A 175 21.07 2.72 -7.32
N GLY A 176 20.37 2.40 -6.24
CA GLY A 176 20.91 2.44 -4.88
C GLY A 176 21.83 1.26 -4.50
N ASP A 177 21.95 0.25 -5.36
CA ASP A 177 22.83 -0.91 -5.19
C ASP A 177 23.69 -1.06 -6.45
N LEU A 178 24.90 -0.49 -6.41
CA LEU A 178 25.80 -0.41 -7.57
C LEU A 178 26.10 -1.78 -8.20
N SER A 179 26.27 -2.82 -7.36
CA SER A 179 26.55 -4.18 -7.80
C SER A 179 25.39 -4.76 -8.61
N GLN A 180 24.16 -4.58 -8.12
CA GLN A 180 22.98 -5.03 -8.87
C GLN A 180 22.67 -4.11 -10.07
N TYR A 181 22.88 -2.80 -9.94
CA TYR A 181 22.62 -1.82 -10.98
C TYR A 181 23.37 -2.13 -12.27
N GLU A 182 24.67 -2.45 -12.17
CA GLU A 182 25.49 -2.80 -13.32
C GLU A 182 24.98 -4.07 -14.01
N ARG A 183 24.69 -5.12 -13.24
CA ARG A 183 24.21 -6.41 -13.76
C ARG A 183 22.85 -6.28 -14.43
N VAL A 184 21.93 -5.50 -13.85
CA VAL A 184 20.63 -5.21 -14.47
C VAL A 184 20.80 -4.37 -15.74
N GLY A 185 21.72 -3.39 -15.73
CA GLY A 185 22.01 -2.55 -16.89
C GLY A 185 22.63 -3.32 -18.07
N GLN A 186 23.37 -4.40 -17.81
CA GLN A 186 23.84 -5.32 -18.85
C GLN A 186 22.66 -6.03 -19.55
N LEU A 187 21.71 -6.58 -18.78
CA LEU A 187 20.50 -7.22 -19.32
C LEU A 187 19.64 -6.25 -20.13
N TRP A 188 19.50 -5.01 -19.66
CA TRP A 188 18.70 -3.99 -20.36
C TRP A 188 19.31 -3.62 -21.72
N ARG A 189 20.63 -3.39 -21.77
CA ARG A 189 21.34 -3.09 -23.03
C ARG A 189 21.29 -4.25 -24.02
N SER A 190 21.47 -5.49 -23.55
CA SER A 190 21.43 -6.66 -24.43
C SER A 190 20.05 -6.92 -25.02
N LEU A 191 18.98 -6.53 -24.32
CA LEU A 191 17.62 -6.61 -24.86
C LEU A 191 17.31 -5.46 -25.81
N ALA A 192 17.88 -4.27 -25.58
CA ALA A 192 17.70 -3.10 -26.45
C ALA A 192 18.39 -3.23 -27.81
N SER A 193 19.46 -4.04 -27.90
CA SER A 193 20.18 -4.33 -29.14
C SER A 193 19.57 -5.44 -30.01
N GLN A 194 18.47 -6.06 -29.57
CA GLN A 194 17.70 -7.08 -30.31
C GLN A 194 16.47 -6.47 -30.97
#